data_AF-A0AAE0SM54-F1
#
_entry.id   AF-A0AAE0SM54-F1
#
_cell.length_a   1.000
_cell.length_b   1.000
_cell.length_c   1.000
_cell.angle_alpha   90.00
_cell.angle_beta   90.00
_cell.angle_gamma   90.00
#
_symmetry.space_group_name_H-M   'P 1'
#
loop_
_entity.id
_entity.type
_entity.pdbx_description
1 polymer ?
#
loop_
_entity_poly.entity_id
_entity_poly.type
_entity_poly.pdbx_seq_one_letter_code
_entity_poly.pdbx_strand_id
1 'polypeptide(L)'
;MAKHCSSIAGDKTSCFYLMSVSLDDMFHWFRRFSIHGKICEVGSRIQIVSSEDYVVTVSTTAHELGHSLGAEHDGEGEAAACKAEDKFIMSPSTSHFQLNKNYSRNPWLFSNCSGESFIKTLANKTCLFTKSVYSEEKINEWKQFMQKLPGELYSPNEQCQIIIGPGSFYCGFYRELCAQKVRHDVYSHQKKIPSMMCRFMYCTDPTTRKCMNKYWTAATGTYCGTASWCKEGLCVRKSAK
;
A
#
# COMPACT_ATOMS: atom_id res chain seq x y z
N MET A 1 11.40 -16.44 28.43
CA MET A 1 12.26 -16.50 27.23
C MET A 1 12.81 -17.91 27.11
N ALA A 2 12.38 -18.68 26.11
CA ALA A 2 12.90 -20.03 25.90
C ALA A 2 13.77 -20.03 24.64
N LYS A 3 15.05 -20.41 24.76
CA LYS A 3 15.92 -20.68 23.62
C LYS A 3 15.60 -22.09 23.12
N HIS A 4 15.21 -22.20 21.86
CA HIS A 4 15.18 -23.48 21.16
C HIS A 4 16.21 -23.43 20.04
N CYS A 5 17.31 -24.17 20.21
CA CYS A 5 18.29 -24.40 19.17
C CYS A 5 18.13 -25.87 18.76
N SER A 6 17.76 -26.13 17.50
CA SER A 6 17.75 -27.47 16.94
C SER A 6 19.01 -27.67 16.11
N SER A 7 19.74 -28.75 16.39
CA SER A 7 20.90 -29.19 15.63
C SER A 7 20.43 -30.16 14.55
N ILE A 8 20.54 -29.77 13.28
CA ILE A 8 20.60 -30.74 12.19
C ILE A 8 22.09 -30.92 11.89
N ALA A 9 22.54 -32.18 11.92
CA ALA A 9 23.94 -32.55 11.81
C ALA A 9 24.59 -31.91 10.56
N GLY A 10 25.54 -31.00 10.79
CA GLY A 10 26.50 -30.56 9.77
C GLY A 10 26.58 -29.06 9.47
N ASP A 11 25.75 -28.18 10.04
CA ASP A 11 25.82 -26.75 9.71
C ASP A 11 25.68 -25.81 10.93
N LYS A 12 26.29 -24.62 10.83
CA LYS A 12 26.47 -23.65 11.91
C LYS A 12 25.14 -23.26 12.58
N THR A 13 25.13 -23.31 13.91
CA THR A 13 23.98 -23.03 14.78
C THR A 13 23.40 -21.63 14.55
N SER A 14 22.21 -21.54 13.94
CA SER A 14 21.39 -20.32 13.95
C SER A 14 20.33 -20.44 15.04
N CYS A 15 20.45 -19.66 16.11
CA CYS A 15 19.42 -19.60 17.15
C CYS A 15 18.50 -18.39 16.85
N PHE A 16 17.21 -18.66 16.62
CA PHE A 16 16.18 -17.63 16.46
C PHE A 16 15.57 -17.30 17.82
N TYR A 17 15.38 -16.01 18.11
CA TYR A 17 14.58 -15.56 19.24
C TYR A 17 13.10 -15.59 18.85
N LEU A 18 12.36 -16.59 19.33
CA LEU A 18 10.91 -16.58 19.27
C LEU A 18 10.40 -15.78 20.47
N MET A 19 9.91 -14.56 20.22
CA MET A 19 9.02 -13.88 21.16
C MET A 19 7.69 -14.65 21.17
N SER A 20 7.20 -15.02 22.35
CA SER A 20 5.93 -15.72 22.50
C SER A 20 4.79 -14.75 22.17
N VAL A 21 4.28 -14.82 20.95
CA VAL A 21 3.05 -14.15 20.51
C VAL A 21 2.03 -15.24 20.22
N SER A 22 0.76 -15.00 20.57
CA SER A 22 -0.37 -15.92 20.39
C SER A 22 -0.36 -16.57 18.99
N LEU A 23 -0.71 -17.85 18.89
CA LEU A 23 -0.75 -18.58 17.62
C LEU A 23 -1.67 -17.91 16.58
N ASP A 24 -2.72 -17.22 17.02
CA ASP A 24 -3.63 -16.48 16.13
C ASP A 24 -2.98 -15.18 15.57
N ASP A 25 -2.16 -14.49 16.37
CA ASP A 25 -1.38 -13.32 15.93
C ASP A 25 -0.21 -13.73 15.02
N MET A 26 0.29 -14.96 15.21
CA MET A 26 1.39 -15.53 14.44
C MET A 26 1.00 -15.72 12.96
N PHE A 27 -0.24 -16.13 12.66
CA PHE A 27 -0.70 -16.36 11.29
C PHE A 27 -0.89 -15.08 10.46
N HIS A 28 -1.14 -13.94 11.09
CA HIS A 28 -1.19 -12.64 10.40
C HIS A 28 0.21 -12.09 10.12
N TRP A 29 1.17 -12.30 11.01
CA TRP A 29 2.58 -11.94 10.84
C TRP A 29 3.27 -12.74 9.74
N PHE A 30 2.96 -14.03 9.57
CA PHE A 30 3.56 -14.87 8.53
C PHE A 30 3.15 -14.52 7.08
N ARG A 31 2.23 -13.57 6.87
CA ARG A 31 1.74 -13.20 5.53
C ARG A 31 2.48 -12.05 4.86
N ARG A 32 3.25 -11.26 5.63
CA ARG A 32 3.92 -10.03 5.17
C ARG A 32 5.23 -9.90 5.93
N PHE A 33 6.34 -10.20 5.28
CA PHE A 33 7.65 -10.15 5.91
C PHE A 33 8.75 -9.80 4.92
N SER A 34 9.63 -8.93 5.38
CA SER A 34 10.83 -8.50 4.68
C SER A 34 11.96 -8.31 5.68
N ILE A 35 13.16 -8.73 5.31
CA ILE A 35 14.33 -8.58 6.19
C ILE A 35 14.93 -7.20 5.96
N HIS A 36 15.04 -6.44 7.05
CA HIS A 36 15.50 -5.05 7.06
C HIS A 36 16.90 -4.86 6.46
N GLY A 37 17.03 -3.96 5.47
CA GLY A 37 18.30 -3.56 4.86
C GLY A 37 19.00 -4.67 4.05
N LYS A 38 18.30 -5.78 3.79
CA LYS A 38 18.87 -6.97 3.16
C LYS A 38 18.68 -7.04 1.66
N ILE A 39 18.29 -5.94 1.01
CA ILE A 39 18.30 -5.88 -0.45
C ILE A 39 19.69 -6.28 -0.99
N CYS A 40 19.69 -7.05 -2.07
CA CYS A 40 20.86 -7.68 -2.70
C CYS A 40 21.53 -8.84 -1.94
N GLU A 41 21.06 -9.24 -0.75
CA GLU A 41 21.65 -10.38 -0.04
C GLU A 41 20.97 -11.70 -0.44
N VAL A 42 21.78 -12.71 -0.78
CA VAL A 42 21.29 -14.05 -1.14
C VAL A 42 20.52 -14.65 0.04
N GLY A 43 19.28 -15.07 -0.19
CA GLY A 43 18.38 -15.60 0.86
C GLY A 43 17.42 -14.57 1.43
N SER A 44 17.59 -13.28 1.10
CA SER A 44 16.67 -12.22 1.51
C SER A 44 15.51 -12.15 0.54
N ARG A 45 14.33 -12.58 0.99
CA ARG A 45 13.11 -12.63 0.18
C ARG A 45 12.07 -11.73 0.79
N ILE A 46 11.47 -10.88 -0.04
CA ILE A 46 10.19 -10.26 0.29
C ILE A 46 9.13 -11.33 0.12
N GLN A 47 8.37 -11.62 1.17
CA GLN A 47 7.23 -12.54 1.11
C GLN A 47 5.95 -11.75 1.36
N ILE A 48 5.09 -11.73 0.36
CA ILE A 48 3.77 -11.11 0.43
C ILE A 48 2.77 -12.15 -0.01
N VAL A 49 2.03 -12.68 0.95
CA VAL A 49 0.89 -13.58 0.71
C VAL A 49 -0.36 -12.77 1.05
N SER A 50 -1.03 -12.26 0.02
CA SER A 50 -2.22 -11.42 0.20
C SER A 50 -3.47 -12.20 -0.21
N SER A 51 -4.37 -12.41 0.75
CA SER A 51 -5.78 -12.76 0.51
C SER A 51 -6.69 -11.53 0.62
N GLU A 52 -6.09 -10.34 0.54
CA GLU A 52 -6.75 -9.06 0.75
C GLU A 52 -6.98 -8.37 -0.59
N ASP A 53 -7.72 -7.25 -0.56
CA ASP A 53 -7.92 -6.44 -1.75
C ASP A 53 -6.62 -5.76 -2.25
N TYR A 54 -6.65 -5.32 -3.50
CA TYR A 54 -5.47 -4.77 -4.16
C TYR A 54 -4.88 -3.54 -3.46
N VAL A 55 -5.67 -2.74 -2.73
CA VAL A 55 -5.18 -1.53 -2.06
C VAL A 55 -4.23 -1.94 -0.94
N VAL A 56 -4.66 -2.93 -0.14
CA VAL A 56 -3.87 -3.51 0.94
C VAL A 56 -2.66 -4.23 0.37
N THR A 57 -2.81 -5.00 -0.71
CA THR A 57 -1.69 -5.71 -1.35
C THR A 57 -0.62 -4.74 -1.83
N VAL A 58 -0.98 -3.70 -2.59
CA VAL A 58 -0.03 -2.74 -3.18
C VAL A 58 0.71 -1.98 -2.09
N SER A 59 -0.01 -1.47 -1.08
CA SER A 59 0.66 -0.68 -0.06
C SER A 59 1.49 -1.53 0.90
N THR A 60 1.07 -2.76 1.18
CA THR A 60 1.91 -3.75 1.89
C THR A 60 3.17 -4.03 1.09
N THR A 61 3.04 -4.23 -0.23
CA THR A 61 4.20 -4.49 -1.10
C THR A 61 5.21 -3.36 -1.02
N ALA A 62 4.74 -2.10 -1.07
CA ALA A 62 5.60 -0.94 -0.92
C ALA A 62 6.25 -0.88 0.48
N HIS A 63 5.50 -1.18 1.54
CA HIS A 63 5.99 -1.21 2.92
C HIS A 63 7.11 -2.24 3.12
N GLU A 64 6.86 -3.48 2.71
CA GLU A 64 7.86 -4.56 2.81
C GLU A 64 9.09 -4.29 1.95
N LEU A 65 8.91 -3.68 0.77
CA LEU A 65 10.03 -3.21 -0.05
C LEU A 65 10.84 -2.11 0.68
N GLY A 66 10.16 -1.20 1.39
CA GLY A 66 10.80 -0.20 2.24
C GLY A 66 11.70 -0.83 3.30
N HIS A 67 11.23 -1.88 3.99
CA HIS A 67 12.08 -2.63 4.91
C HIS A 67 13.29 -3.25 4.22
N SER A 68 13.13 -3.89 3.06
CA SER A 68 14.26 -4.44 2.29
C SER A 68 15.30 -3.37 1.93
N LEU A 69 14.83 -2.15 1.66
CA LEU A 69 15.66 -0.96 1.39
C LEU A 69 16.22 -0.30 2.66
N GLY A 70 15.94 -0.84 3.84
CA GLY A 70 16.52 -0.42 5.12
C GLY A 70 15.72 0.64 5.87
N ALA A 71 14.47 0.94 5.49
CA ALA A 71 13.61 1.77 6.32
C ALA A 71 13.07 1.00 7.52
N GLU A 72 13.10 1.63 8.69
CA GLU A 72 12.35 1.19 9.88
C GLU A 72 10.93 1.79 9.84
N HIS A 73 10.07 1.40 10.79
CA HIS A 73 8.79 2.06 10.93
C HIS A 73 8.96 3.53 11.33
N ASP A 74 8.11 4.40 10.78
CA ASP A 74 8.07 5.80 11.22
C ASP A 74 7.69 5.86 12.71
N GLY A 75 8.50 6.56 13.50
CA GLY A 75 8.32 6.73 14.94
C GLY A 75 9.15 5.76 15.79
N GLU A 76 9.90 4.87 15.14
CA GLU A 76 10.74 3.86 15.79
C GLU A 76 12.23 4.06 15.41
N GLY A 77 13.13 3.67 16.31
CA GLY A 77 14.58 3.59 16.06
C GLY A 77 15.20 4.82 15.36
N GLU A 78 15.89 4.59 14.24
CA GLU A 78 16.53 5.65 13.42
C GLU A 78 15.48 6.58 12.77
N ALA A 79 14.22 6.15 12.68
CA ALA A 79 13.11 6.91 12.10
C ALA A 79 12.22 7.62 13.14
N ALA A 80 12.68 7.76 14.39
CA ALA A 80 11.93 8.41 15.49
C ALA A 80 11.53 9.88 15.20
N ALA A 81 12.22 10.56 14.28
CA ALA A 81 11.90 11.93 13.89
C ALA A 81 10.64 12.03 12.99
N CYS A 82 10.26 10.95 12.31
CA CYS A 82 9.07 10.88 11.47
C CYS A 82 7.93 10.27 12.29
N LYS A 83 6.77 10.92 12.36
CA LYS A 83 5.68 10.47 13.24
C LYS A 83 4.85 9.35 12.61
N ALA A 84 4.57 8.30 13.38
CA ALA A 84 3.68 7.21 12.97
C ALA A 84 2.27 7.73 12.59
N GLU A 85 1.81 8.80 13.23
CA GLU A 85 0.49 9.40 13.00
C GLU A 85 0.36 10.12 11.64
N ASP A 86 1.49 10.44 11.00
CA ASP A 86 1.49 11.09 9.69
C ASP A 86 1.11 10.11 8.57
N LYS A 87 1.10 8.79 8.84
CA LYS A 87 0.63 7.72 7.92
C LYS A 87 1.35 7.72 6.57
N PHE A 88 2.67 7.89 6.57
CA PHE A 88 3.50 7.53 5.42
C PHE A 88 3.52 6.02 5.21
N ILE A 89 4.07 5.54 4.09
CA ILE A 89 4.09 4.10 3.74
C ILE A 89 4.67 3.24 4.87
N MET A 90 5.68 3.73 5.61
CA MET A 90 6.33 3.01 6.71
C MET A 90 5.67 3.21 8.08
N SER A 91 4.48 3.81 8.16
CA SER A 91 3.73 3.83 9.42
C SER A 91 3.46 2.38 9.89
N PRO A 92 3.65 2.06 11.18
CA PRO A 92 3.42 0.72 11.72
C PRO A 92 1.93 0.31 11.73
N SER A 93 1.03 1.27 11.49
CA SER A 93 -0.40 1.02 11.39
C SER A 93 -0.80 0.50 10.01
N THR A 94 -1.60 -0.57 9.98
CA THR A 94 -2.14 -1.21 8.76
C THR A 94 -3.18 -0.36 8.03
N SER A 95 -3.54 0.81 8.53
CA SER A 95 -4.51 1.70 7.89
C SER A 95 -3.81 2.66 6.94
N HIS A 96 -4.06 2.50 5.63
CA HIS A 96 -3.66 3.45 4.58
C HIS A 96 -4.48 4.75 4.60
N PHE A 97 -5.19 4.98 5.69
CA PHE A 97 -6.12 6.08 5.81
C PHE A 97 -5.56 7.19 6.67
N GLN A 98 -5.45 8.36 6.07
CA GLN A 98 -5.13 9.60 6.76
C GLN A 98 -6.39 10.46 6.83
N LEU A 99 -6.73 10.96 8.01
CA LEU A 99 -7.88 11.86 8.23
C LEU A 99 -7.49 13.33 8.08
N ASN A 100 -6.23 13.66 8.40
CA ASN A 100 -5.72 15.00 8.27
C ASN A 100 -5.63 15.39 6.78
N LYS A 101 -6.22 16.53 6.41
CA LYS A 101 -6.21 17.03 5.03
C LYS A 101 -4.80 17.44 4.59
N ASN A 102 -3.95 17.91 5.50
CA ASN A 102 -2.58 18.34 5.18
C ASN A 102 -1.67 17.15 4.85
N TYR A 103 -1.98 15.97 5.40
CA TYR A 103 -1.20 14.74 5.24
C TYR A 103 -1.89 13.74 4.31
N SER A 104 -2.89 14.18 3.55
CA SER A 104 -3.78 13.28 2.81
C SER A 104 -3.09 12.39 1.78
N ARG A 105 -1.90 12.77 1.31
CA ARG A 105 -1.12 12.04 0.30
C ARG A 105 -0.05 11.14 0.91
N ASN A 106 0.22 11.26 2.21
CA ASN A 106 1.25 10.50 2.89
C ASN A 106 1.11 8.98 2.69
N PRO A 107 -0.10 8.37 2.63
CA PRO A 107 -0.23 6.94 2.36
C PRO A 107 0.35 6.46 1.01
N TRP A 108 0.66 7.38 0.10
CA TRP A 108 1.32 7.10 -1.18
C TRP A 108 2.81 7.49 -1.21
N LEU A 109 3.37 7.95 -0.10
CA LEU A 109 4.71 8.51 -0.01
C LEU A 109 5.52 7.84 1.11
N PHE A 110 6.82 7.72 0.88
CA PHE A 110 7.78 7.44 1.94
C PHE A 110 8.09 8.74 2.71
N SER A 111 8.35 8.63 4.01
CA SER A 111 8.78 9.75 4.84
C SER A 111 10.20 10.18 4.49
N ASN A 112 10.65 11.35 4.99
CA ASN A 112 12.04 11.75 4.83
C ASN A 112 13.00 10.77 5.52
N CYS A 113 12.63 10.23 6.68
CA CYS A 113 13.42 9.23 7.40
C CYS A 113 13.62 7.96 6.56
N SER A 114 12.55 7.48 5.92
CA SER A 114 12.64 6.35 4.98
C SER A 114 13.61 6.65 3.83
N GLY A 115 13.55 7.85 3.25
CA GLY A 115 14.44 8.28 2.18
C GLY A 115 15.92 8.32 2.58
N GLU A 116 16.22 8.82 3.77
CA GLU A 116 17.58 8.83 4.33
C GLU A 116 18.11 7.40 4.52
N SER A 117 17.29 6.50 5.07
CA SER A 117 17.64 5.08 5.20
C SER A 117 17.88 4.40 3.85
N PHE A 118 17.07 4.72 2.83
CA PHE A 118 17.27 4.18 1.48
C PHE A 118 18.60 4.61 0.89
N ILE A 119 18.95 5.89 1.00
CA ILE A 119 20.24 6.43 0.53
C ILE A 119 21.40 5.71 1.23
N LYS A 120 21.34 5.59 2.57
CA LYS A 120 22.35 4.91 3.38
C LYS A 120 22.52 3.44 2.99
N THR A 121 21.43 2.70 2.84
CA THR A 121 21.45 1.28 2.47
C THR A 121 21.96 1.05 1.06
N LEU A 122 21.52 1.88 0.10
CA LEU A 122 21.83 1.70 -1.32
C LEU A 122 23.23 2.17 -1.72
N ALA A 123 23.89 3.00 -0.90
CA ALA A 123 25.18 3.63 -1.21
C ALA A 123 26.25 2.66 -1.78
N ASN A 124 26.25 1.40 -1.32
CA ASN A 124 27.23 0.37 -1.73
C ASN A 124 26.60 -0.85 -2.41
N LYS A 125 25.34 -0.77 -2.87
CA LYS A 125 24.60 -1.92 -3.43
C LYS A 125 24.58 -1.86 -4.96
N THR A 126 25.48 -2.60 -5.60
CA THR A 126 25.60 -2.63 -7.07
C THR A 126 24.65 -3.61 -7.77
N CYS A 127 23.99 -4.52 -7.02
CA CYS A 127 23.15 -5.56 -7.61
C CYS A 127 21.92 -5.01 -8.37
N LEU A 128 21.52 -3.77 -8.10
CA LEU A 128 20.40 -3.10 -8.75
C LEU A 128 20.82 -2.35 -10.02
N PHE A 129 22.11 -2.35 -10.37
CA PHE A 129 22.63 -1.63 -11.55
C PHE A 129 22.64 -2.48 -12.81
N THR A 130 22.45 -3.80 -12.69
CA THR A 130 22.37 -4.68 -13.86
C THR A 130 21.04 -4.49 -14.58
N LYS A 131 21.13 -4.30 -15.90
CA LYS A 131 19.99 -4.17 -16.80
C LYS A 131 19.31 -5.54 -16.90
N SER A 132 18.29 -5.77 -16.05
CA SER A 132 17.31 -6.87 -16.05
C SER A 132 17.83 -8.26 -16.44
N VAL A 133 17.72 -9.23 -15.53
CA VAL A 133 17.97 -10.67 -15.85
C VAL A 133 16.93 -11.30 -16.78
N TYR A 134 15.89 -10.56 -17.18
CA TYR A 134 14.83 -11.02 -18.07
C TYR A 134 15.13 -10.69 -19.54
N SER A 135 14.60 -11.51 -20.45
CA SER A 135 14.71 -11.29 -21.90
C SER A 135 14.11 -9.96 -22.33
N GLU A 136 14.60 -9.40 -23.44
CA GLU A 136 14.04 -8.17 -24.03
C GLU A 136 12.56 -8.28 -24.34
N GLU A 137 12.12 -9.47 -24.80
CA GLU A 137 10.72 -9.79 -25.02
C GLU A 137 9.87 -9.59 -23.76
N LYS A 138 10.30 -10.18 -22.63
CA LYS A 138 9.59 -10.06 -21.35
C LYS A 138 9.59 -8.63 -20.81
N ILE A 139 10.70 -7.92 -20.99
CA ILE A 139 10.77 -6.48 -20.66
C ILE A 139 9.76 -5.70 -21.51
N ASN A 140 9.64 -6.00 -22.81
CA ASN A 140 8.71 -5.32 -23.71
C ASN A 140 7.25 -5.66 -23.37
N GLU A 141 6.94 -6.91 -23.02
CA GLU A 141 5.62 -7.31 -22.52
C GLU A 141 5.22 -6.49 -21.30
N TRP A 142 6.10 -6.39 -20.30
CA TRP A 142 5.85 -5.58 -19.10
C TRP A 142 5.70 -4.09 -19.41
N LYS A 143 6.52 -3.55 -20.32
CA LYS A 143 6.38 -2.17 -20.77
C LYS A 143 5.02 -1.93 -21.40
N GLN A 144 4.55 -2.83 -22.26
CA GLN A 144 3.22 -2.74 -22.88
C GLN A 144 2.11 -2.81 -21.82
N PHE A 145 2.22 -3.74 -20.87
CA PHE A 145 1.28 -3.86 -19.76
C PHE A 145 1.22 -2.59 -18.90
N MET A 146 2.37 -1.97 -18.60
CA MET A 146 2.47 -0.75 -17.78
C MET A 146 2.11 0.55 -18.52
N GLN A 147 1.73 0.51 -19.81
CA GLN A 147 1.29 1.72 -20.53
C GLN A 147 -0.04 2.29 -20.03
N LYS A 148 -0.85 1.45 -19.39
CA LYS A 148 -2.13 1.82 -18.80
C LYS A 148 -2.04 1.76 -17.29
N LEU A 149 -2.60 2.77 -16.63
CA LEU A 149 -2.71 2.78 -15.18
C LEU A 149 -3.78 1.77 -14.73
N PRO A 150 -3.70 1.19 -13.52
CA PRO A 150 -4.67 0.19 -13.07
C PRO A 150 -6.13 0.66 -13.12
N GLY A 151 -6.40 1.94 -12.82
CA GLY A 151 -7.74 2.52 -12.93
C GLY A 151 -8.20 2.84 -14.36
N GLU A 152 -7.31 2.72 -15.36
CA GLU A 152 -7.68 2.71 -16.79
C GLU A 152 -8.01 1.28 -17.28
N LEU A 153 -7.52 0.26 -16.58
CA LEU A 153 -7.79 -1.15 -16.88
C LEU A 153 -9.07 -1.65 -16.21
N TYR A 154 -9.32 -1.21 -14.99
CA TYR A 154 -10.47 -1.63 -14.19
C TYR A 154 -11.36 -0.42 -13.88
N SER A 155 -12.60 -0.46 -14.36
CA SER A 155 -13.64 0.50 -14.00
C SER A 155 -13.92 0.48 -12.49
N PRO A 156 -14.59 1.51 -11.93
CA PRO A 156 -14.96 1.51 -10.52
C PRO A 156 -15.77 0.27 -10.10
N ASN A 157 -16.62 -0.27 -10.99
CA ASN A 157 -17.39 -1.47 -10.70
C ASN A 157 -16.50 -2.71 -10.63
N GLU A 158 -15.59 -2.88 -11.59
CA GLU A 158 -14.65 -4.00 -11.61
C GLU A 158 -13.71 -3.97 -10.41
N GLN A 159 -13.24 -2.78 -10.01
CA GLN A 159 -12.47 -2.62 -8.77
C GLN A 159 -13.25 -3.09 -7.54
N CYS A 160 -14.55 -2.76 -7.42
CA CYS A 160 -15.37 -3.29 -6.34
C CYS A 160 -15.50 -4.81 -6.38
N GLN A 161 -15.64 -5.39 -7.58
CA GLN A 161 -15.71 -6.85 -7.76
C GLN A 161 -14.40 -7.54 -7.39
N ILE A 162 -13.26 -6.91 -7.64
CA ILE A 162 -11.94 -7.40 -7.21
C ILE A 162 -11.80 -7.31 -5.68
N ILE A 163 -12.25 -6.20 -5.08
CA ILE A 163 -12.15 -5.95 -3.64
C ILE A 163 -13.05 -6.88 -2.82
N ILE A 164 -14.33 -6.95 -3.17
CA ILE A 164 -15.37 -7.62 -2.37
C ILE A 164 -15.77 -8.98 -2.96
N GLY A 165 -15.78 -9.08 -4.29
CA GLY A 165 -16.24 -10.25 -5.02
C GLY A 165 -17.41 -9.97 -5.98
N PRO A 166 -17.84 -10.98 -6.75
CA PRO A 166 -18.90 -10.85 -7.74
C PRO A 166 -20.20 -10.27 -7.19
N GLY A 167 -20.89 -9.45 -7.97
CA GLY A 167 -22.16 -8.82 -7.60
C GLY A 167 -22.03 -7.51 -6.79
N SER A 168 -20.83 -7.15 -6.36
CA SER A 168 -20.51 -5.82 -5.85
C SER A 168 -20.32 -4.81 -6.99
N PHE A 169 -20.57 -3.53 -6.70
CA PHE A 169 -20.43 -2.43 -7.64
C PHE A 169 -20.18 -1.11 -6.91
N TYR A 170 -19.66 -0.12 -7.64
CA TYR A 170 -19.31 1.18 -7.08
C TYR A 170 -20.55 1.98 -6.68
N CYS A 171 -20.53 2.53 -5.47
CA CYS A 171 -21.58 3.36 -4.93
C CYS A 171 -21.44 4.82 -5.41
N GLY A 172 -21.82 5.08 -6.66
CA GLY A 172 -21.80 6.44 -7.23
C GLY A 172 -22.69 7.44 -6.48
N PHE A 173 -23.80 6.98 -5.90
CA PHE A 173 -24.78 7.80 -5.17
C PHE A 173 -24.34 8.26 -3.77
N TYR A 174 -23.27 7.69 -3.20
CA TYR A 174 -22.74 8.19 -1.91
C TYR A 174 -22.08 9.57 -2.02
N ARG A 175 -21.97 10.10 -3.24
CA ARG A 175 -21.70 11.52 -3.52
C ARG A 175 -22.75 12.44 -2.88
N GLU A 176 -23.98 11.97 -2.69
CA GLU A 176 -25.11 12.75 -2.14
C GLU A 176 -25.42 12.42 -0.67
N LEU A 177 -25.29 11.16 -0.23
CA LEU A 177 -25.64 10.76 1.15
C LEU A 177 -24.61 11.18 2.21
N CYS A 178 -23.31 11.16 1.90
CA CYS A 178 -22.29 11.72 2.80
C CYS A 178 -22.37 13.26 2.88
N ALA A 179 -22.95 13.94 1.88
CA ALA A 179 -23.27 15.36 1.99
C ALA A 179 -24.44 15.63 2.95
N GLN A 180 -25.31 14.64 3.21
CA GLN A 180 -26.50 14.80 4.05
C GLN A 180 -26.31 14.39 5.52
N LYS A 181 -25.36 13.50 5.84
CA LYS A 181 -25.15 13.00 7.23
C LYS A 181 -23.85 13.45 7.90
N VAL A 182 -22.93 14.07 7.17
CA VAL A 182 -21.77 14.73 7.78
C VAL A 182 -22.21 16.13 8.13
N ARG A 183 -22.17 16.47 9.43
CA ARG A 183 -22.31 17.82 9.96
C ARG A 183 -21.73 18.83 8.96
N HIS A 184 -22.59 19.72 8.46
CA HIS A 184 -22.36 20.72 7.40
C HIS A 184 -21.10 21.58 7.64
N ASP A 185 -20.59 21.56 8.86
CA ASP A 185 -19.49 22.32 9.44
C ASP A 185 -18.07 21.86 9.03
N VAL A 186 -17.88 20.68 8.40
CA VAL A 186 -16.51 20.16 8.06
C VAL A 186 -16.20 20.10 6.55
N TYR A 187 -17.21 20.17 5.68
CA TYR A 187 -17.04 19.95 4.23
C TYR A 187 -17.79 20.91 3.30
N SER A 188 -18.59 21.84 3.84
CA SER A 188 -19.22 22.89 3.03
C SER A 188 -18.32 24.13 3.03
N HIS A 189 -17.75 24.47 1.87
CA HIS A 189 -17.45 25.85 1.40
C HIS A 189 -16.30 25.99 0.39
N GLN A 190 -15.70 24.91 -0.14
CA GLN A 190 -14.76 25.06 -1.25
C GLN A 190 -15.11 24.18 -2.45
N LYS A 191 -15.20 24.85 -3.61
CA LYS A 191 -15.47 24.37 -4.99
C LYS A 191 -14.48 23.33 -5.54
N LYS A 192 -13.98 22.42 -4.70
CA LYS A 192 -13.24 21.20 -5.07
C LYS A 192 -13.58 20.15 -4.03
N ILE A 193 -14.74 19.52 -4.15
CA ILE A 193 -14.97 18.25 -3.45
C ILE A 193 -13.87 17.33 -4.00
N PRO A 194 -12.86 16.90 -3.20
CA PRO A 194 -11.98 15.83 -3.65
C PRO A 194 -12.92 14.72 -4.05
N SER A 195 -12.84 14.19 -5.27
CA SER A 195 -13.80 13.15 -5.67
C SER A 195 -13.70 12.07 -4.59
N MET A 196 -14.81 11.88 -3.84
CA MET A 196 -14.74 11.04 -2.65
C MET A 196 -14.22 9.66 -3.04
N MET A 197 -14.50 9.20 -4.26
CA MET A 197 -13.94 7.96 -4.83
C MET A 197 -12.41 7.83 -4.75
N CYS A 198 -11.62 8.88 -5.02
CA CYS A 198 -10.17 8.71 -5.11
C CYS A 198 -9.56 8.38 -3.75
N ARG A 199 -10.19 8.86 -2.67
CA ARG A 199 -9.74 8.63 -1.29
C ARG A 199 -10.61 7.64 -0.51
N PHE A 200 -11.86 7.48 -0.93
CA PHE A 200 -12.92 6.72 -0.29
C PHE A 200 -13.79 6.06 -1.35
N MET A 201 -13.32 4.92 -1.83
CA MET A 201 -14.06 4.11 -2.78
C MET A 201 -15.09 3.25 -2.04
N TYR A 202 -16.36 3.64 -2.11
CA TYR A 202 -17.46 2.85 -1.54
C TYR A 202 -17.95 1.81 -2.53
N CYS A 203 -18.08 0.59 -2.04
CA CYS A 203 -18.55 -0.56 -2.80
C CYS A 203 -19.79 -1.17 -2.13
N THR A 204 -20.70 -1.69 -2.94
CA THR A 204 -21.90 -2.37 -2.45
C THR A 204 -21.54 -3.78 -2.00
N ASP A 205 -21.93 -4.13 -0.77
CA ASP A 205 -21.90 -5.50 -0.29
C ASP A 205 -22.95 -6.33 -1.08
N PRO A 206 -22.56 -7.41 -1.76
CA PRO A 206 -23.47 -8.18 -2.60
C PRO A 206 -24.61 -8.84 -1.80
N THR A 207 -24.39 -9.14 -0.52
CA THR A 207 -25.34 -9.79 0.38
C THR A 207 -26.31 -8.77 0.99
N THR A 208 -25.77 -7.71 1.59
CA THR A 208 -26.59 -6.74 2.34
C THR A 208 -27.11 -5.60 1.47
N ARG A 209 -26.58 -5.44 0.26
CA ARG A 209 -26.85 -4.33 -0.68
C ARG A 209 -26.54 -2.95 -0.10
N LYS A 210 -25.82 -2.89 1.03
CA LYS A 210 -25.37 -1.64 1.64
C LYS A 210 -24.01 -1.24 1.07
N CYS A 211 -23.80 0.06 0.95
CA CYS A 211 -22.48 0.59 0.61
C CYS A 211 -21.59 0.62 1.84
N MET A 212 -20.35 0.17 1.66
CA MET A 212 -19.34 0.17 2.69
C MET A 212 -17.97 0.57 2.12
N ASN A 213 -17.08 0.99 3.01
CA ASN A 213 -15.68 1.27 2.71
C ASN A 213 -14.85 0.79 3.90
N LYS A 214 -13.87 -0.08 3.65
CA LYS A 214 -12.86 -0.49 4.63
C LYS A 214 -11.49 0.13 4.29
N TYR A 215 -11.48 1.44 4.05
CA TYR A 215 -10.30 2.21 3.63
C TYR A 215 -9.84 1.97 2.18
N TRP A 216 -10.72 1.42 1.34
CA TRP A 216 -10.43 1.27 -0.08
C TRP A 216 -10.33 2.64 -0.76
N THR A 217 -9.31 2.79 -1.59
CA THR A 217 -9.10 3.93 -2.46
C THR A 217 -9.33 3.49 -3.90
N ALA A 218 -9.70 4.41 -4.79
CA ALA A 218 -9.75 4.08 -6.20
C ALA A 218 -8.33 3.99 -6.76
N ALA A 219 -8.11 3.04 -7.66
CA ALA A 219 -6.81 2.85 -8.26
C ALA A 219 -6.35 4.10 -9.03
N THR A 220 -5.05 4.36 -9.06
CA THR A 220 -4.48 5.43 -9.88
C THR A 220 -4.92 5.27 -11.34
N GLY A 221 -5.36 6.35 -11.98
CA GLY A 221 -5.94 6.35 -13.33
C GLY A 221 -7.47 6.23 -13.37
N THR A 222 -8.14 5.90 -12.26
CA THR A 222 -9.61 5.79 -12.22
C THR A 222 -10.26 7.12 -12.58
N TYR A 223 -11.18 7.12 -13.53
CA TYR A 223 -11.89 8.33 -13.94
C TYR A 223 -12.73 8.91 -12.80
N CYS A 224 -12.45 10.16 -12.43
CA CYS A 224 -13.14 10.85 -11.35
C CYS A 224 -13.89 12.11 -11.78
N GLY A 225 -13.81 12.44 -13.07
CA GLY A 225 -14.51 13.56 -13.69
C GLY A 225 -14.09 13.73 -15.16
N THR A 226 -14.63 14.74 -15.82
CA THR A 226 -14.28 15.07 -17.21
C THR A 226 -12.78 15.37 -17.32
N ALA A 227 -12.10 14.63 -18.20
CA ALA A 227 -10.65 14.73 -18.40
C ALA A 227 -9.82 14.70 -17.10
N SER A 228 -10.30 13.98 -16.08
CA SER A 228 -9.67 13.91 -14.76
C SER A 228 -9.64 12.47 -14.22
N TRP A 229 -8.60 12.13 -13.49
CA TRP A 229 -8.40 10.79 -12.92
C TRP A 229 -7.87 10.84 -11.47
N CYS A 230 -7.95 9.72 -10.78
CA CYS A 230 -7.37 9.55 -9.46
C CYS A 230 -5.85 9.42 -9.55
N LYS A 231 -5.15 10.20 -8.73
CA LYS A 231 -3.71 10.08 -8.49
C LYS A 231 -3.43 10.44 -7.03
N GLU A 232 -2.82 9.53 -6.28
CA GLU A 232 -2.44 9.75 -4.87
C GLU A 232 -3.63 10.24 -4.01
N GLY A 233 -4.79 9.61 -4.16
CA GLY A 233 -6.00 9.99 -3.41
C GLY A 233 -6.71 11.26 -3.89
N LEU A 234 -6.18 11.94 -4.92
CA LEU A 234 -6.73 13.19 -5.45
C LEU A 234 -7.33 13.02 -6.85
N CYS A 235 -8.38 13.78 -7.14
CA CYS A 235 -8.89 13.92 -8.51
C CYS A 235 -8.13 15.04 -9.21
N VAL A 236 -7.28 14.67 -10.17
CA VAL A 236 -6.43 15.61 -10.91
C VAL A 236 -6.77 15.59 -12.39
N ARG A 237 -6.58 16.71 -13.09
CA ARG A 237 -6.69 16.73 -14.55
C ARG A 237 -5.66 15.78 -15.15
N LYS A 238 -6.03 15.11 -16.22
CA LYS A 238 -5.09 14.36 -17.04
C LYS A 238 -4.07 15.34 -17.59
N SER A 239 -2.80 15.17 -17.22
CA SER A 239 -1.70 15.84 -17.90
C SER A 239 -1.65 15.36 -19.34
N ALA A 240 -1.42 16.27 -20.29
CA ALA A 240 -1.12 15.88 -21.66
C ALA A 240 0.10 14.94 -21.64
N LYS A 241 -0.01 13.79 -22.31
CA LYS A 241 1.11 12.85 -22.49
C LYS A 241 2.18 13.48 -23.36
#